data_AF-A0A940BF87-F1
#
_entry.id   AF-A0A940BF87-F1
#
_cell.length_a   1.000
_cell.length_b   1.000
_cell.length_c   1.000
_cell.angle_alpha   90.00
_cell.angle_beta   90.00
_cell.angle_gamma   90.00
#
_symmetry.space_group_name_H-M   'P 1'
#
loop_
_entity.id
_entity.type
_entity.pdbx_description
1 polymer ?
#
loop_
_entity_poly.entity_id
_entity_poly.type
_entity_poly.pdbx_seq_one_letter_code
_entity_poly.pdbx_strand_id
1 'polypeptide(L)'
;MRREIVAIMVLLLCAALESRAQVVFWNVENYFDTRDERDKADEDFTPDGDYHWNRKRYLAKRNLIAKGLIATADSLGAMPAVIALAEVENRRVLGDLAENTPLARVGYRIVHRESPDARGIDVALLYDPARLNAEATEFLTVEGFTTREILYCRLRVAGDSAAAPLHLFVNHWPSKRGGASLSDSRRIAVSRLLQER
;
A
#
# COMPACT_ATOMS: atom_id res chain seq x y z
N MET A 1 23.85 14.13 -27.87
CA MET A 1 23.62 13.09 -26.83
C MET A 1 22.64 13.64 -25.81
N ARG A 2 21.37 13.24 -25.90
CA ARG A 2 20.32 13.66 -24.96
C ARG A 2 20.55 12.97 -23.62
N ARG A 3 20.67 13.75 -22.55
CA ARG A 3 20.64 13.25 -21.18
C ARG A 3 19.18 13.01 -20.82
N GLU A 4 18.78 11.76 -20.71
CA GLU A 4 17.49 11.41 -20.14
C GLU A 4 17.64 11.34 -18.62
N ILE A 5 16.96 12.25 -17.93
CA ILE A 5 16.73 12.15 -16.48
C ILE A 5 15.46 11.31 -16.33
N VAL A 6 15.63 10.03 -16.03
CA VAL A 6 14.51 9.18 -15.58
C VAL A 6 14.39 9.36 -14.07
N ALA A 7 13.48 10.24 -13.67
CA ALA A 7 13.00 10.34 -12.29
C ALA A 7 11.69 9.54 -12.18
N ILE A 8 11.75 8.33 -11.63
CA ILE A 8 10.54 7.65 -11.14
C ILE A 8 10.36 8.08 -9.68
N MET A 9 9.67 9.20 -9.52
CA MET A 9 9.09 9.66 -8.27
C MET A 9 7.57 9.58 -8.46
N VAL A 10 6.89 8.72 -7.72
CA VAL A 10 5.42 8.66 -7.73
C VAL A 10 4.92 9.88 -6.95
N LEU A 11 4.78 11.00 -7.65
CA LEU A 11 3.88 12.08 -7.28
C LEU A 11 2.72 12.03 -8.28
N LEU A 12 1.63 11.36 -7.89
CA LEU A 12 0.40 11.33 -8.66
C LEU A 12 -0.29 12.70 -8.53
N LEU A 13 0.02 13.62 -9.44
CA LEU A 13 -0.79 14.81 -9.66
C LEU A 13 -1.86 14.45 -10.71
N CYS A 14 -2.96 13.83 -10.28
CA CYS A 14 -4.14 13.67 -11.13
C CYS A 14 -4.92 14.97 -11.17
N ALA A 15 -4.71 15.78 -12.21
CA ALA A 15 -5.60 16.87 -12.58
C ALA A 15 -6.78 16.32 -13.39
N ALA A 16 -7.80 15.79 -12.72
CA ALA A 16 -9.12 15.51 -13.32
C ALA A 16 -10.19 15.20 -12.27
N LEU A 17 -10.34 16.01 -11.22
CA LEU A 17 -11.57 16.03 -10.44
C LEU A 17 -11.80 17.45 -9.90
N GLU A 18 -12.95 18.04 -10.22
CA GLU A 18 -13.45 19.23 -9.54
C GLU A 18 -13.69 18.96 -8.03
N SER A 19 -13.60 17.70 -7.58
CA SER A 19 -13.51 17.28 -6.19
C SER A 19 -12.14 16.64 -5.87
N ARG A 20 -11.37 17.27 -4.98
CA ARG A 20 -9.99 16.91 -4.57
C ARG A 20 -9.84 15.47 -3.99
N ALA A 21 -9.99 14.40 -4.77
CA ALA A 21 -9.70 13.04 -4.30
C ALA A 21 -8.20 12.87 -4.15
N GLN A 22 -7.72 13.14 -2.94
CA GLN A 22 -6.31 13.04 -2.59
C GLN A 22 -5.93 11.58 -2.40
N VAL A 23 -4.89 11.15 -3.11
CA VAL A 23 -4.31 9.81 -3.04
C VAL A 23 -2.95 9.93 -2.38
N VAL A 24 -2.72 9.16 -1.32
CA VAL A 24 -1.43 9.05 -0.65
C VAL A 24 -0.88 7.65 -0.88
N PHE A 25 0.40 7.54 -1.21
CA PHE A 25 1.13 6.28 -1.18
C PHE A 25 2.22 6.35 -0.10
N TRP A 26 2.32 5.33 0.73
CA TRP A 26 3.36 5.25 1.76
C TRP A 26 3.85 3.81 1.96
N ASN A 27 5.14 3.58 1.72
CA ASN A 27 5.83 2.41 2.27
C ASN A 27 6.04 2.65 3.78
N VAL A 28 5.35 1.88 4.61
CA VAL A 28 5.34 2.06 6.06
C VAL A 28 6.47 1.33 6.79
N GLU A 29 7.45 0.76 6.06
CA GLU A 29 8.63 0.07 6.60
C GLU A 29 8.28 -1.00 7.64
N ASN A 30 7.79 -2.14 7.15
CA ASN A 30 7.37 -3.31 7.93
C ASN A 30 6.38 -2.98 9.07
N TYR A 31 5.12 -2.75 8.72
CA TYR A 31 4.03 -2.67 9.70
C TYR A 31 3.45 -4.07 9.98
N PHE A 32 4.11 -4.77 10.92
CA PHE A 32 3.83 -6.15 11.34
C PHE A 32 3.14 -6.16 12.69
N ASP A 33 2.33 -7.18 12.97
CA ASP A 33 1.82 -7.49 14.30
C ASP A 33 2.93 -8.12 15.15
N THR A 34 2.61 -8.79 16.24
CA THR A 34 3.62 -9.33 17.19
C THR A 34 3.54 -10.84 17.32
N ARG A 35 2.86 -11.52 16.39
CA ARG A 35 2.62 -12.95 16.40
C ARG A 35 3.46 -13.60 15.32
N ASP A 36 4.17 -14.65 15.72
CA ASP A 36 4.87 -15.54 14.79
C ASP A 36 3.83 -16.35 14.00
N GLU A 37 3.86 -16.25 12.68
CA GLU A 37 3.11 -17.12 11.79
C GLU A 37 4.04 -18.20 11.22
N ARG A 38 3.83 -19.46 11.63
CA ARG A 38 4.69 -20.62 11.28
C ARG A 38 5.08 -20.79 9.81
N ASP A 39 4.27 -20.29 8.89
CA ASP A 39 4.48 -20.42 7.44
C ASP A 39 5.03 -19.14 6.79
N LYS A 40 5.40 -18.13 7.59
CA LYS A 40 5.97 -16.85 7.17
C LYS A 40 7.32 -16.61 7.86
N ALA A 41 8.16 -15.83 7.19
CA ALA A 41 9.43 -15.35 7.73
C ALA A 41 9.23 -14.01 8.45
N ASP A 42 8.47 -14.02 9.55
CA ASP A 42 8.14 -12.86 10.39
C ASP A 42 8.66 -12.97 11.84
N GLU A 43 9.47 -13.99 12.14
CA GLU A 43 9.96 -14.31 13.49
C GLU A 43 10.76 -13.16 14.12
N ASP A 44 11.45 -12.35 13.30
CA ASP A 44 12.19 -11.17 13.71
C ASP A 44 11.26 -10.08 14.33
N PHE A 45 9.99 -10.06 13.92
CA PHE A 45 8.96 -9.13 14.36
C PHE A 45 8.11 -9.70 15.51
N THR A 46 8.74 -10.45 16.40
CA THR A 46 8.14 -10.95 17.64
C THR A 46 8.83 -10.38 18.88
N PRO A 47 8.25 -10.51 20.09
CA PRO A 47 8.91 -10.06 21.32
C PRO A 47 10.29 -10.72 21.54
N ASP A 48 10.43 -11.97 21.13
CA ASP A 48 11.64 -12.78 21.30
C ASP A 48 12.56 -12.74 20.07
N GLY A 49 12.10 -12.20 18.94
CA GLY A 49 12.87 -12.03 17.71
C GLY A 49 13.86 -10.87 17.75
N ASP A 50 14.65 -10.75 16.69
CA ASP A 50 15.79 -9.82 16.57
C ASP A 50 15.42 -8.35 16.79
N TYR A 51 14.20 -7.92 16.40
CA TYR A 51 13.77 -6.53 16.60
C TYR A 51 13.12 -6.29 17.97
N HIS A 52 12.97 -7.32 18.81
CA HIS A 52 12.24 -7.29 20.08
C HIS A 52 10.88 -6.59 19.93
N TRP A 53 10.14 -6.99 18.89
CA TRP A 53 8.91 -6.35 18.46
C TRP A 53 7.74 -6.77 19.35
N ASN A 54 7.56 -5.97 20.41
CA ASN A 54 6.49 -6.16 21.37
C ASN A 54 5.31 -5.23 21.13
N ARG A 55 4.22 -5.44 21.88
CA ARG A 55 2.98 -4.64 21.79
C ARG A 55 3.23 -3.14 21.90
N LYS A 56 4.20 -2.69 22.70
CA LYS A 56 4.51 -1.26 22.84
C LYS A 56 5.08 -0.69 21.53
N ARG A 57 5.99 -1.41 20.86
CA ARG A 57 6.59 -1.00 19.57
C ARG A 57 5.55 -1.04 18.46
N TYR A 58 4.74 -2.10 18.41
CA TYR A 58 3.63 -2.22 17.49
C TYR A 58 2.66 -1.03 17.58
N LEU A 59 2.17 -0.71 18.77
CA LEU A 59 1.26 0.43 18.98
C LEU A 59 1.94 1.77 18.68
N ALA A 60 3.22 1.93 19.02
CA ALA A 60 3.97 3.13 18.68
C ALA A 60 4.06 3.32 17.17
N LYS A 61 4.40 2.27 16.40
CA LYS A 61 4.45 2.28 14.94
C LYS A 61 3.09 2.64 14.34
N ARG A 62 2.02 1.97 14.74
CA ARG A 62 0.64 2.28 14.31
C ARG A 62 0.29 3.75 14.54
N ASN A 63 0.56 4.26 15.74
CA ASN A 63 0.24 5.64 16.10
C ASN A 63 1.09 6.65 15.31
N LEU A 64 2.34 6.32 14.98
CA LEU A 64 3.19 7.15 14.12
C LEU A 64 2.68 7.18 12.67
N ILE A 65 2.23 6.03 12.13
CA ILE A 65 1.60 5.97 10.80
C ILE A 65 0.34 6.84 10.78
N ALA A 66 -0.56 6.66 11.76
CA ALA A 66 -1.77 7.48 11.86
C ALA A 66 -1.45 8.98 11.98
N LYS A 67 -0.48 9.34 12.82
CA LYS A 67 -0.03 10.74 12.97
C LYS A 67 0.51 11.32 11.66
N GLY A 68 1.29 10.55 10.90
CA GLY A 68 1.80 10.95 9.59
C GLY A 68 0.67 11.24 8.62
N LEU A 69 -0.32 10.34 8.53
CA LEU A 69 -1.49 10.51 7.67
C LEU A 69 -2.34 11.73 8.04
N ILE A 70 -2.50 12.02 9.33
CA ILE A 70 -3.21 13.21 9.82
C ILE A 70 -2.43 14.47 9.46
N ALA A 71 -1.11 14.50 9.66
CA ALA A 71 -0.29 15.64 9.28
C ALA A 71 -0.31 15.89 7.76
N THR A 72 -0.37 14.81 6.96
CA THR A 72 -0.61 14.91 5.52
C THR A 72 -1.98 15.51 5.23
N ALA A 73 -3.03 15.07 5.94
CA ALA A 73 -4.38 15.62 5.81
C ALA A 73 -4.44 17.12 6.14
N ASP A 74 -3.76 17.57 7.18
CA ASP A 74 -3.67 19.00 7.55
C ASP A 74 -3.04 19.83 6.42
N SER A 75 -1.98 19.30 5.79
CA SER A 75 -1.31 19.94 4.65
C SER A 75 -2.19 19.97 3.39
N LEU A 76 -3.04 18.96 3.25
CA LEU A 76 -3.94 18.76 2.12
C LEU A 76 -5.31 19.45 2.31
N GLY A 77 -5.63 19.88 3.54
CA GLY A 77 -6.92 20.47 3.93
C GLY A 77 -8.06 19.47 4.09
N ALA A 78 -7.80 18.17 3.93
CA ALA A 78 -8.78 17.10 4.11
C ALA A 78 -8.07 15.74 4.27
N MET A 79 -8.77 14.77 4.84
CA MET A 79 -8.30 13.38 4.86
C MET A 79 -8.19 12.82 3.43
N PRO A 80 -7.14 12.03 3.12
CA PRO A 80 -6.99 11.41 1.81
C PRO A 80 -8.22 10.56 1.45
N ALA A 81 -8.71 10.68 0.22
CA ALA A 81 -9.77 9.81 -0.27
C ALA A 81 -9.27 8.36 -0.40
N VAL A 82 -7.96 8.21 -0.68
CA VAL A 82 -7.28 6.92 -0.81
C VAL A 82 -5.94 6.97 -0.10
N ILE A 83 -5.64 5.92 0.67
CA ILE A 83 -4.33 5.65 1.29
C ILE A 83 -3.85 4.31 0.77
N ALA A 84 -2.85 4.31 -0.09
CA ALA A 84 -2.15 3.13 -0.58
C ALA A 84 -0.92 2.88 0.31
N LEU A 85 -0.77 1.65 0.79
CA LEU A 85 0.32 1.27 1.68
C LEU A 85 1.15 0.14 1.05
N ALA A 86 2.44 0.13 1.35
CA ALA A 86 3.34 -0.99 1.08
C ALA A 86 4.08 -1.39 2.37
N GLU A 87 4.51 -2.64 2.43
CA GLU A 87 5.13 -3.24 3.63
C GLU A 87 4.18 -3.37 4.81
N VAL A 88 2.98 -3.89 4.53
CA VAL A 88 1.97 -4.22 5.52
C VAL A 88 1.91 -5.73 5.65
N GLU A 89 1.81 -6.25 6.87
CA GLU A 89 1.81 -7.70 7.10
C GLU A 89 0.49 -8.40 6.72
N ASN A 90 -0.63 -7.91 7.27
CA ASN A 90 -1.91 -8.59 7.12
C ASN A 90 -3.12 -7.66 7.31
N ARG A 91 -4.33 -8.21 7.18
CA ARG A 91 -5.58 -7.46 7.32
C ARG A 91 -5.79 -6.93 8.75
N ARG A 92 -5.24 -7.60 9.77
CA ARG A 92 -5.41 -7.21 11.19
C ARG A 92 -4.73 -5.89 11.47
N VAL A 93 -3.47 -5.73 11.05
CA VAL A 93 -2.73 -4.48 11.28
C VAL A 93 -3.39 -3.27 10.60
N LEU A 94 -4.00 -3.48 9.43
CA LEU A 94 -4.78 -2.47 8.71
C LEU A 94 -6.06 -2.10 9.46
N GLY A 95 -6.78 -3.09 9.99
CA GLY A 95 -7.94 -2.85 10.85
C GLY A 95 -7.57 -2.04 12.09
N ASP A 96 -6.49 -2.42 12.76
CA ASP A 96 -5.99 -1.67 13.91
C ASP A 96 -5.61 -0.23 13.55
N LEU A 97 -5.00 0.00 12.38
CA LEU A 97 -4.70 1.36 11.91
C LEU A 97 -5.98 2.15 11.61
N ALA A 98 -6.94 1.56 10.89
CA ALA A 98 -8.15 2.24 10.44
C ALA A 98 -9.16 2.49 11.57
N GLU A 99 -9.29 1.57 12.52
CA GLU A 99 -10.37 1.56 13.51
C GLU A 99 -9.91 1.97 14.91
N ASN A 100 -8.65 1.70 15.27
CA ASN A 100 -8.11 1.95 16.61
C ASN A 100 -7.20 3.20 16.67
N THR A 101 -7.38 4.12 15.73
CA THR A 101 -6.70 5.43 15.66
C THR A 101 -7.70 6.53 15.26
N PRO A 102 -7.33 7.83 15.27
CA PRO A 102 -8.24 8.89 14.82
C PRO A 102 -8.73 8.76 13.36
N LEU A 103 -8.09 7.91 12.55
CA LEU A 103 -8.55 7.57 11.19
C LEU A 103 -9.97 6.95 11.17
N ALA A 104 -10.41 6.37 12.29
CA ALA A 104 -11.72 5.74 12.43
C ALA A 104 -12.89 6.68 12.10
N ARG A 105 -12.67 7.99 12.23
CA ARG A 105 -13.66 9.04 11.90
C ARG A 105 -14.02 9.07 10.42
N VAL A 106 -13.14 8.57 9.54
CA VAL A 106 -13.39 8.49 8.09
C VAL A 106 -14.12 7.19 7.73
N GLY A 107 -13.95 6.12 8.52
CA GLY A 107 -14.55 4.83 8.21
C GLY A 107 -13.96 4.17 6.96
N TYR A 108 -12.63 4.25 6.79
CA TYR A 108 -11.93 3.67 5.64
C TYR A 108 -12.26 2.20 5.41
N ARG A 109 -12.57 1.82 4.17
CA ARG A 109 -12.66 0.43 3.74
C ARG A 109 -11.32 -0.06 3.23
N ILE A 110 -10.98 -1.30 3.57
CA ILE A 110 -9.68 -1.91 3.26
C ILE A 110 -9.82 -2.90 2.10
N VAL A 111 -8.96 -2.73 1.10
CA VAL A 111 -8.67 -3.67 0.02
C VAL A 111 -7.26 -4.21 0.24
N HIS A 112 -7.18 -5.49 0.61
CA HIS A 112 -5.95 -6.19 0.93
C HIS A 112 -6.20 -7.70 0.84
N ARG A 113 -5.16 -8.44 0.45
CA ARG A 113 -5.06 -9.89 0.62
C ARG A 113 -3.60 -10.23 0.89
N GLU A 114 -3.38 -11.37 1.53
CA GLU A 114 -2.04 -11.90 1.74
C GLU A 114 -1.45 -12.39 0.42
N SER A 115 -0.30 -11.82 0.04
CA SER A 115 0.41 -12.18 -1.18
C SER A 115 1.27 -13.42 -0.99
N PRO A 116 1.75 -14.05 -2.09
CA PRO A 116 2.65 -15.21 -2.00
C PRO A 116 4.05 -14.90 -1.44
N ASP A 117 4.36 -13.64 -1.06
CA ASP A 117 5.68 -13.30 -0.51
C ASP A 117 5.87 -13.98 0.85
N ALA A 118 6.84 -14.90 0.93
CA ALA A 118 7.09 -15.69 2.13
C ALA A 118 7.43 -14.88 3.39
N ARG A 119 7.75 -13.58 3.24
CA ARG A 119 7.99 -12.67 4.38
C ARG A 119 6.70 -12.05 4.91
N GLY A 120 5.55 -12.34 4.31
CA GLY A 120 4.27 -11.74 4.67
C GLY A 120 4.20 -10.24 4.37
N ILE A 121 4.89 -9.74 3.34
CA ILE A 121 4.93 -8.30 3.05
C ILE A 121 3.97 -7.98 1.91
N ASP A 122 2.93 -7.21 2.17
CA ASP A 122 1.89 -6.90 1.19
C ASP A 122 1.80 -5.41 0.83
N VAL A 123 1.01 -5.17 -0.22
CA VAL A 123 0.43 -3.87 -0.55
C VAL A 123 -1.04 -3.84 -0.14
N ALA A 124 -1.53 -2.66 0.21
CA ALA A 124 -2.92 -2.46 0.60
C ALA A 124 -3.45 -1.12 0.10
N LEU A 125 -4.77 -1.00 0.00
CA LEU A 125 -5.47 0.24 -0.30
C LEU A 125 -6.60 0.45 0.69
N LEU A 126 -6.63 1.62 1.32
CA LEU A 126 -7.74 2.10 2.14
C LEU A 126 -8.45 3.21 1.38
N TYR A 127 -9.78 3.19 1.31
CA TYR A 127 -10.55 4.25 0.64
C TYR A 127 -11.73 4.72 1.50
N ASP A 128 -12.06 6.00 1.39
CA ASP A 128 -13.22 6.61 2.06
C ASP A 128 -14.50 6.21 1.30
N PRO A 129 -15.36 5.34 1.86
CA PRO A 129 -16.56 4.87 1.18
C PRO A 129 -17.64 5.95 1.01
N ALA A 130 -17.56 7.08 1.75
CA ALA A 130 -18.47 8.20 1.57
C ALA A 130 -18.14 8.99 0.29
N ARG A 131 -16.91 8.87 -0.22
CA ARG A 131 -16.41 9.61 -1.39
C ARG A 131 -16.20 8.71 -2.61
N LEU A 132 -15.88 7.44 -2.40
CA LEU A 132 -15.50 6.51 -3.45
C LEU A 132 -16.20 5.16 -3.31
N ASN A 133 -16.57 4.55 -4.44
CA ASN A 133 -16.98 3.16 -4.52
C ASN A 133 -15.91 2.34 -5.25
N ALA A 134 -15.58 1.16 -4.72
CA ALA A 134 -14.71 0.21 -5.40
C ALA A 134 -15.55 -0.65 -6.35
N GLU A 135 -15.30 -0.53 -7.65
CA GLU A 135 -16.04 -1.25 -8.69
C GLU A 135 -15.36 -2.54 -9.12
N ALA A 136 -14.03 -2.56 -9.06
CA ALA A 136 -13.23 -3.73 -9.39
C ALA A 136 -11.94 -3.73 -8.56
N THR A 137 -11.51 -4.93 -8.18
CA THR A 137 -10.24 -5.18 -7.51
C THR A 137 -9.61 -6.40 -8.14
N GLU A 138 -8.34 -6.29 -8.52
CA GLU A 138 -7.54 -7.41 -8.98
C GLU A 138 -6.19 -7.37 -8.29
N PHE A 139 -5.58 -8.55 -8.16
CA PHE A 139 -4.25 -8.69 -7.61
C PHE A 139 -3.44 -9.47 -8.63
N LEU A 140 -2.46 -8.78 -9.22
CA LEU A 140 -1.70 -9.28 -10.35
C LEU A 140 -0.43 -9.94 -9.82
N THR A 141 -0.38 -11.26 -9.97
CA THR A 141 0.78 -12.08 -9.63
C THR A 141 1.79 -12.02 -10.77
N VAL A 142 3.07 -11.90 -10.44
CA VAL A 142 4.15 -11.95 -11.44
C VAL A 142 4.58 -13.40 -11.60
N GLU A 143 4.50 -13.91 -12.83
CA GLU A 143 4.88 -15.28 -13.14
C GLU A 143 6.41 -15.49 -13.10
N GLY A 144 6.81 -16.72 -12.77
CA GLY A 144 8.21 -17.17 -12.85
C GLY A 144 9.08 -16.91 -11.61
N PHE A 145 8.60 -16.16 -10.60
CA PHE A 145 9.26 -16.05 -9.30
C PHE A 145 8.30 -15.51 -8.23
N THR A 146 8.55 -15.88 -6.97
CA THR A 146 7.78 -15.37 -5.83
C THR A 146 8.12 -13.91 -5.54
N THR A 147 7.10 -13.05 -5.52
CA THR A 147 7.20 -11.63 -5.17
C THR A 147 5.82 -11.11 -4.74
N ARG A 148 5.80 -9.88 -4.20
CA ARG A 148 4.58 -9.13 -3.95
C ARG A 148 3.78 -8.97 -5.23
N GLU A 149 2.49 -9.07 -5.07
CA GLU A 149 1.52 -8.79 -6.12
C GLU A 149 1.36 -7.28 -6.33
N ILE A 150 0.82 -6.92 -7.49
CA ILE A 150 0.32 -5.57 -7.74
C ILE A 150 -1.17 -5.55 -7.43
N LEU A 151 -1.59 -4.65 -6.55
CA LEU A 151 -3.02 -4.40 -6.30
C LEU A 151 -3.55 -3.39 -7.32
N TYR A 152 -4.48 -3.83 -8.16
CA TYR A 152 -5.28 -2.97 -9.02
C TYR A 152 -6.65 -2.69 -8.38
N CYS A 153 -7.07 -1.42 -8.39
CA CYS A 153 -8.40 -1.00 -7.97
C CYS A 153 -8.99 0.00 -8.97
N ARG A 154 -10.22 -0.26 -9.39
CA ARG A 154 -11.06 0.71 -10.12
C ARG A 154 -12.03 1.35 -9.13
N LEU A 155 -11.82 2.63 -8.84
CA LEU A 155 -12.65 3.42 -7.92
C LEU A 155 -13.47 4.44 -8.71
N ARG A 156 -14.68 4.77 -8.27
CA ARG A 156 -15.48 5.87 -8.82
C ARG A 156 -16.01 6.75 -7.71
N VAL A 157 -16.24 8.03 -7.99
CA VAL A 157 -16.93 8.94 -7.06
C VAL A 157 -18.28 8.34 -6.64
N ALA A 158 -18.50 8.24 -5.34
CA ALA A 158 -19.73 7.69 -4.80
C ALA A 158 -20.93 8.58 -5.17
N GLY A 159 -22.03 7.96 -5.62
CA GLY A 159 -23.24 8.68 -6.02
C GLY A 159 -23.17 9.37 -7.39
N ASP A 160 -22.04 9.30 -8.09
CA ASP A 160 -21.89 9.83 -9.45
C ASP A 160 -21.43 8.72 -10.42
N SER A 161 -22.41 8.10 -11.07
CA SER A 161 -22.16 7.05 -12.07
C SER A 161 -21.57 7.58 -13.38
N ALA A 162 -21.67 8.89 -13.63
CA ALA A 162 -21.15 9.52 -14.84
C ALA A 162 -19.68 9.95 -14.69
N ALA A 163 -19.22 10.20 -13.46
CA ALA A 163 -17.81 10.51 -13.17
C ALA A 163 -16.88 9.43 -13.72
N ALA A 164 -15.79 9.81 -14.39
CA ALA A 164 -14.80 8.87 -14.87
C ALA A 164 -14.18 8.05 -13.71
N PRO A 165 -13.91 6.74 -13.89
CA PRO A 165 -13.29 5.94 -12.85
C PRO A 165 -11.80 6.29 -12.69
N LEU A 166 -11.33 6.23 -11.45
CA LEU A 166 -9.93 6.26 -11.09
C LEU A 166 -9.36 4.83 -11.10
N HIS A 167 -8.32 4.62 -11.88
CA HIS A 167 -7.58 3.35 -11.95
C HIS A 167 -6.30 3.48 -11.12
N LEU A 168 -6.15 2.66 -10.09
CA LEU A 168 -5.00 2.67 -9.20
C LEU A 168 -4.27 1.34 -9.24
N PHE A 169 -2.96 1.40 -9.41
CA PHE A 169 -2.05 0.26 -9.27
C PHE A 169 -1.10 0.53 -8.11
N VAL A 170 -1.21 -0.25 -7.04
CA VAL A 170 -0.34 -0.20 -5.88
C VAL A 170 0.68 -1.32 -6.00
N ASN A 171 1.96 -0.97 -6.00
CA ASN A 171 3.04 -1.93 -6.20
C ASN A 171 4.20 -1.69 -5.23
N HIS A 172 4.89 -2.77 -4.89
CA HIS A 172 6.16 -2.73 -4.18
C HIS A 172 7.17 -3.61 -4.91
N TRP A 173 7.97 -2.99 -5.75
CA TRP A 173 8.93 -3.63 -6.65
C TRP A 173 9.97 -4.50 -5.92
N PRO A 174 10.43 -5.61 -6.53
CA PRO A 174 11.51 -6.44 -6.01
C PRO A 174 12.71 -5.62 -5.54
N SER A 175 13.24 -5.98 -4.37
CA SER A 175 14.43 -5.35 -3.80
C SER A 175 15.64 -5.55 -4.71
N LYS A 176 16.59 -4.60 -4.66
CA LYS A 176 17.90 -4.74 -5.32
C LYS A 176 18.87 -5.66 -4.58
N ARG A 177 18.46 -6.26 -3.45
CA ARG A 177 19.24 -7.26 -2.71
C ARG A 177 19.58 -8.45 -3.62
N GLY A 178 20.87 -8.83 -3.67
CA GLY A 178 21.37 -9.93 -4.51
C GLY A 178 22.05 -9.52 -5.83
N GLY A 179 22.14 -8.22 -6.12
CA GLY A 179 22.85 -7.69 -7.29
C GLY A 179 21.93 -7.17 -8.40
N ALA A 180 22.40 -6.15 -9.13
CA ALA A 180 21.59 -5.40 -10.09
C ALA A 180 21.01 -6.29 -11.21
N SER A 181 21.81 -7.20 -11.77
CA SER A 181 21.42 -8.05 -12.92
C SER A 181 20.22 -8.96 -12.64
N LEU A 182 20.17 -9.62 -11.47
CA LEU A 182 19.02 -10.45 -11.08
C LEU A 182 17.80 -9.58 -10.74
N SER A 183 18.01 -8.46 -10.05
CA SER A 183 16.92 -7.55 -9.68
C SER A 183 16.27 -6.88 -10.90
N ASP A 184 17.04 -6.58 -11.94
CA ASP A 184 16.54 -5.88 -13.12
C ASP A 184 15.61 -6.75 -13.96
N SER A 185 15.93 -8.04 -14.14
CA SER A 185 15.06 -8.98 -14.87
C SER A 185 13.68 -9.12 -14.20
N ARG A 186 13.65 -9.26 -12.87
CA ARG A 186 12.41 -9.34 -12.07
C ARG A 186 11.61 -8.05 -12.13
N ARG A 187 12.27 -6.90 -12.05
CA ARG A 187 11.63 -5.58 -12.17
C ARG A 187 11.06 -5.41 -13.58
N ILE A 188 11.78 -5.79 -14.64
CA ILE A 188 11.27 -5.74 -16.01
C ILE A 188 10.01 -6.61 -16.16
N ALA A 189 9.97 -7.80 -15.56
CA ALA A 189 8.78 -8.66 -15.59
C ALA A 189 7.56 -7.97 -14.93
N VAL A 190 7.73 -7.38 -13.74
CA VAL A 190 6.69 -6.58 -13.06
C VAL A 190 6.24 -5.42 -13.94
N SER A 191 7.18 -4.74 -14.60
CA SER A 191 6.89 -3.62 -15.51
C SER A 191 6.08 -4.05 -16.72
N ARG A 192 6.36 -5.21 -17.30
CA ARG A 192 5.64 -5.74 -18.48
C ARG A 192 4.20 -6.07 -18.11
N LEU A 193 3.99 -6.72 -16.97
CA LEU A 193 2.65 -7.03 -16.47
C LEU A 193 1.77 -5.76 -16.31
N LEU A 194 2.37 -4.66 -15.84
CA LEU A 194 1.69 -3.36 -15.76
C LEU A 194 1.36 -2.74 -17.12
N GLN A 195 2.19 -2.98 -18.14
CA GLN A 195 1.97 -2.43 -19.49
C GLN A 195 0.87 -3.16 -20.27
N GLU A 196 0.52 -4.38 -19.86
CA GLU A 196 -0.52 -5.22 -20.46
C GLU A 196 -1.93 -4.96 -19.88
N ARG A 197 -2.10 -3.92 -19.05
CA ARG A 197 -3.34 -3.56 -18.35
C ARG A 197 -3.73 -2.13 -18.65
#